data_AF-A0ABD4KCK5-F1
#
_entry.id   AF-A0ABD4KCK5-F1
#
_cell.length_a   1.000
_cell.length_b   1.000
_cell.length_c   1.000
_cell.angle_alpha   90.00
_cell.angle_beta   90.00
_cell.angle_gamma   90.00
#
_symmetry.space_group_name_H-M   'P 1'
#
loop_
_entity.id
_entity.type
_entity.pdbx_description
1 polymer ?
#
loop_
_entity_poly.entity_id
_entity_poly.type
_entity_poly.pdbx_seq_one_letter_code
_entity_poly.pdbx_strand_id
1 'polypeptide(L)'
;MDSLKQRIVDYVAANQPVKRADLIVVIGISGKGLDREIATLRGLEMIFSMAGFGYFTSKASYQEWMQGAGANYLKDRAIKGGYRSVEARRQSENSYPARIISVLSDGSKLGASQIAEAMGATYRSISSVISMMVNAGDLKFEGPKGHRVYSLVKPKKKAGRRAESVTVICQECRNSAAMKRVLMIYRLHSFEKIQ
;
A
#
# COMPACT_ATOMS: atom_id res chain seq x y z
N MET A 1 24.65 34.92 1.42
CA MET A 1 24.04 33.59 1.60
C MET A 1 25.16 32.58 1.82
N ASP A 2 24.98 31.59 2.69
CA ASP A 2 25.99 30.57 3.00
C ASP A 2 26.19 29.60 1.80
N SER A 3 27.41 29.09 1.59
CA SER A 3 27.76 28.30 0.39
C SER A 3 26.99 26.97 0.36
N LEU A 4 26.74 26.38 1.53
CA LEU A 4 25.94 25.16 1.66
C LEU A 4 24.49 25.39 1.23
N LYS A 5 23.88 26.48 1.71
CA LYS A 5 22.50 26.87 1.37
C LYS A 5 22.35 27.11 -0.13
N GLN A 6 23.32 27.81 -0.74
CA GLN A 6 23.33 28.06 -2.18
C GLN A 6 23.37 26.74 -2.96
N ARG A 7 24.27 25.81 -2.58
CA ARG A 7 24.38 24.51 -3.25
C ARG A 7 23.09 23.68 -3.18
N ILE A 8 22.37 23.75 -2.05
CA ILE A 8 21.07 23.10 -1.91
C ILE A 8 20.06 23.70 -2.90
N VAL A 9 19.97 25.03 -2.97
CA VAL A 9 19.04 25.73 -3.86
C VAL A 9 19.35 25.42 -5.33
N ASP A 10 20.62 25.52 -5.73
CA ASP A 10 21.06 25.27 -7.11
C ASP A 10 20.73 23.83 -7.53
N TYR A 11 20.97 22.86 -6.65
CA TYR A 11 20.66 21.47 -6.94
C TYR A 11 19.16 21.22 -7.07
N VAL A 12 18.33 21.82 -6.19
CA VAL A 12 16.88 21.73 -6.27
C VAL A 12 16.36 22.40 -7.54
N ALA A 13 16.91 23.54 -7.95
CA ALA A 13 16.52 24.22 -9.17
C ALA A 13 16.74 23.37 -10.43
N ALA A 14 17.86 22.64 -10.49
CA ALA A 14 18.18 21.78 -11.62
C ALA A 14 17.42 20.43 -11.63
N ASN A 15 16.96 19.93 -10.47
CA ASN A 15 16.50 18.55 -10.34
C ASN A 15 15.11 18.38 -9.66
N GLN A 16 14.36 19.47 -9.44
CA GLN A 16 13.05 19.39 -8.80
C GLN A 16 12.07 18.48 -9.59
N PRO A 17 11.28 17.62 -8.92
CA PRO A 17 11.26 17.38 -7.47
C PRO A 17 12.45 16.57 -6.95
N VAL A 18 13.08 17.04 -5.86
CA VAL A 18 14.17 16.32 -5.17
C VAL A 18 13.70 15.71 -3.85
N LYS A 19 13.96 14.42 -3.62
CA LYS A 19 13.64 13.78 -2.33
C LYS A 19 14.71 14.05 -1.29
N ARG A 20 14.30 14.03 -0.01
CA ARG A 20 15.19 14.20 1.14
C ARG A 20 16.37 13.21 1.14
N ALA A 21 16.11 11.93 0.84
CA ALA A 21 17.17 10.92 0.82
C ALA A 21 18.24 11.23 -0.25
N ASP A 22 17.80 11.61 -1.45
CA ASP A 22 18.71 11.92 -2.56
C ASP A 22 19.52 13.19 -2.27
N LEU A 23 18.86 14.20 -1.69
CA LEU A 23 19.51 15.45 -1.31
C LEU A 23 20.56 15.26 -0.20
N ILE A 24 20.30 14.38 0.77
CA ILE A 24 21.29 14.00 1.81
C ILE A 24 22.55 13.41 1.16
N VAL A 25 22.38 12.51 0.21
CA VAL A 25 23.49 11.81 -0.47
C VAL A 25 24.30 12.81 -1.30
N VAL A 26 23.63 13.61 -2.13
CA VAL A 26 24.30 14.52 -3.05
C VAL A 26 24.98 15.69 -2.33
N ILE A 27 24.34 16.25 -1.30
CA ILE A 27 24.90 17.36 -0.53
C ILE A 27 25.90 16.83 0.52
N GLY A 28 25.90 15.54 0.85
CA GLY A 28 26.88 14.95 1.77
C GLY A 28 26.77 15.48 3.20
N ILE A 29 25.55 15.76 3.66
CA ILE A 29 25.29 16.25 5.03
C ILE A 29 24.35 15.32 5.77
N SER A 30 24.41 15.32 7.10
CA SER A 30 23.47 14.54 7.91
C SER A 30 22.03 14.97 7.67
N GLY A 31 21.07 14.05 7.81
CA GLY A 31 19.65 14.37 7.65
C GLY A 31 19.17 15.48 8.60
N LYS A 32 19.62 15.48 9.85
CA LYS A 32 19.31 16.55 10.81
C LYS A 32 19.92 17.89 10.38
N GLY A 33 21.11 17.88 9.79
CA GLY A 33 21.74 19.06 9.22
C GLY A 33 20.92 19.62 8.06
N LEU A 34 20.51 18.76 7.13
CA LEU A 34 19.66 19.16 6.01
C LEU A 34 18.33 19.77 6.49
N ASP A 35 17.68 19.17 7.48
CA ASP A 35 16.39 19.67 7.99
C ASP A 35 16.51 21.10 8.56
N ARG A 36 17.65 21.44 9.19
CA ARG A 36 17.93 22.79 9.68
C ARG A 36 18.07 23.78 8.52
N GLU A 37 18.90 23.45 7.53
CA GLU A 37 19.13 24.32 6.37
C GLU A 37 17.85 24.54 5.56
N ILE A 38 17.07 23.48 5.34
CA ILE A 38 15.78 23.55 4.65
C ILE A 38 14.78 24.39 5.46
N ALA A 39 14.78 24.32 6.80
CA ALA A 39 13.92 25.19 7.61
C ALA A 39 14.24 26.67 7.40
N THR A 40 15.52 27.04 7.36
CA THR A 40 15.95 28.41 7.06
C THR A 40 15.58 28.81 5.62
N LEU A 41 15.84 27.96 4.63
CA LEU A 41 15.55 28.24 3.22
C LEU A 41 14.05 28.37 2.94
N ARG A 42 13.20 27.65 3.67
CA ARG A 42 11.74 27.84 3.63
C ARG A 42 11.32 29.18 4.20
N GLY A 43 11.94 29.62 5.30
CA GLY A 43 11.69 30.95 5.88
C GLY A 43 12.10 32.09 4.96
N LEU A 44 13.05 31.85 4.05
CA LEU A 44 13.47 32.78 3.01
C LEU A 44 12.72 32.61 1.68
N GLU A 45 11.70 31.74 1.63
CA GLU A 45 10.91 31.42 0.43
C GLU A 45 11.72 30.90 -0.78
N MET A 46 12.94 30.42 -0.55
CA MET A 46 13.82 29.89 -1.61
C MET A 46 13.58 28.42 -1.95
N ILE A 47 12.96 27.71 -1.02
CA ILE A 47 12.58 26.31 -1.18
C ILE A 47 11.15 26.12 -0.71
N PHE A 48 10.39 25.41 -1.51
CA PHE A 48 9.07 24.90 -1.16
C PHE A 48 9.15 23.39 -0.93
N SER A 49 8.65 22.93 0.22
CA SER A 49 8.59 21.49 0.56
C SER A 49 7.16 20.98 0.45
N MET A 50 6.95 19.93 -0.35
CA MET A 50 5.67 19.24 -0.40
C MET A 50 5.81 17.79 0.09
N ALA A 51 5.04 17.45 1.12
CA ALA A 51 5.07 16.14 1.73
C ALA A 51 4.76 15.03 0.70
N GLY A 52 5.63 14.02 0.65
CA GLY A 52 5.48 12.88 -0.26
C GLY A 52 5.93 13.11 -1.71
N PHE A 53 6.34 14.33 -2.07
CA PHE A 53 6.83 14.69 -3.41
C PHE A 53 8.25 15.24 -3.39
N GLY A 54 8.65 15.95 -2.33
CA GLY A 54 10.01 16.44 -2.15
C GLY A 54 10.11 17.97 -2.11
N TYR A 55 11.25 18.47 -2.55
CA TYR A 55 11.60 19.89 -2.55
C TYR A 55 11.53 20.47 -3.96
N PHE A 56 11.10 21.73 -4.01
CA PHE A 56 10.94 22.57 -5.19
C PHE A 56 11.53 23.95 -4.89
N THR A 57 11.83 24.73 -5.92
CA THR A 57 12.27 26.12 -5.76
C THR A 57 11.14 27.04 -5.29
N SER A 58 9.90 26.75 -5.69
CA SER A 58 8.75 27.55 -5.26
C SER A 58 7.46 26.74 -5.27
N LYS A 59 6.39 27.34 -4.72
CA LYS A 59 5.04 26.77 -4.83
C LYS A 59 4.56 26.74 -6.28
N ALA A 60 4.95 27.72 -7.10
CA ALA A 60 4.59 27.80 -8.51
C ALA A 60 5.23 26.67 -9.31
N SER A 61 6.50 26.36 -9.08
CA SER A 61 7.17 25.24 -9.78
C SER A 61 6.57 23.89 -9.41
N TYR A 62 6.12 23.71 -8.17
CA TYR A 62 5.33 22.55 -7.78
C TYR A 62 4.01 22.45 -8.56
N GLN A 63 3.29 23.57 -8.71
CA GLN A 63 2.03 23.58 -9.45
C GLN A 63 2.23 23.28 -10.93
N GLU A 64 3.23 23.90 -11.57
CA GLU A 64 3.58 23.60 -12.96
C GLU A 64 3.95 22.13 -13.15
N TRP A 65 4.78 21.58 -12.26
CA TRP A 65 5.10 20.16 -12.27
C TRP A 65 3.86 19.29 -12.14
N MET A 66 2.93 19.63 -11.25
CA MET A 66 1.67 18.90 -11.06
C MET A 66 0.79 18.88 -12.32
N GLN A 67 0.82 19.94 -13.13
CA GLN A 67 0.08 20.01 -14.39
C GLN A 67 0.72 19.21 -15.52
N GLY A 68 2.04 18.99 -15.45
CA GLY A 68 2.82 18.21 -16.42
C GLY A 68 3.24 16.84 -15.89
N ALA A 69 4.55 16.67 -15.69
CA ALA A 69 5.16 15.39 -15.32
C ALA A 69 4.61 14.79 -13.99
N GLY A 70 4.17 15.63 -13.07
CA GLY A 70 3.57 15.24 -11.79
C GLY A 70 2.24 14.51 -11.93
N ALA A 71 1.42 14.86 -12.94
CA ALA A 71 0.19 14.13 -13.22
C ALA A 71 0.47 12.68 -13.62
N ASN A 72 1.47 12.47 -14.50
CA ASN A 72 1.91 11.14 -14.91
C ASN A 72 2.51 10.37 -13.73
N TYR A 73 3.34 11.02 -12.91
CA TYR A 73 3.90 10.42 -11.70
C TYR A 73 2.80 9.93 -10.74
N LEU A 74 1.74 10.70 -10.54
CA LEU A 74 0.61 10.31 -9.70
C LEU A 74 -0.16 9.12 -10.25
N LYS A 75 -0.40 9.10 -11.57
CA LYS A 75 -1.03 7.97 -12.26
C LYS A 75 -0.22 6.70 -12.07
N ASP A 76 1.09 6.75 -12.30
CA ASP A 76 1.99 5.61 -12.14
C ASP A 76 2.08 5.14 -10.69
N ARG A 77 2.11 6.09 -9.75
CA ARG A 77 2.09 5.79 -8.32
C ARG A 77 0.81 5.08 -7.92
N ALA A 78 -0.35 5.51 -8.41
CA ALA A 78 -1.63 4.87 -8.15
C ALA A 78 -1.66 3.44 -8.70
N ILE A 79 -1.18 3.24 -9.93
CA ILE A 79 -1.08 1.92 -10.57
C ILE A 79 -0.17 1.00 -9.76
N LYS A 80 1.05 1.45 -9.43
CA LYS A 80 2.01 0.68 -8.59
C LYS A 80 1.44 0.35 -7.22
N GLY A 81 0.71 1.28 -6.60
CA GLY A 81 -0.01 1.06 -5.35
C GLY A 81 -1.08 -0.03 -5.49
N GLY A 82 -1.82 -0.03 -6.59
CA GLY A 82 -2.79 -1.07 -6.94
C GLY A 82 -2.14 -2.46 -7.02
N TYR A 83 -1.05 -2.58 -7.79
CA TYR A 83 -0.31 -3.84 -7.92
C TYR A 83 0.22 -4.35 -6.58
N ARG A 84 0.83 -3.48 -5.77
CA ARG A 84 1.30 -3.84 -4.42
C ARG A 84 0.17 -4.31 -3.51
N SER A 85 -1.01 -3.70 -3.60
CA SER A 85 -2.17 -4.13 -2.83
C SER A 85 -2.65 -5.52 -3.26
N VAL A 86 -2.71 -5.77 -4.57
CA VAL A 86 -3.08 -7.09 -5.11
C VAL A 86 -2.07 -8.15 -4.68
N GLU A 87 -0.78 -7.85 -4.77
CA GLU A 87 0.29 -8.74 -4.34
C GLU A 87 0.21 -9.07 -2.84
N ALA A 88 0.01 -8.07 -1.99
CA ALA A 88 -0.16 -8.28 -0.55
C ALA A 88 -1.38 -9.17 -0.24
N ARG A 89 -2.48 -9.02 -1.00
CA ARG A 89 -3.65 -9.90 -0.88
C ARG A 89 -3.32 -11.33 -1.30
N ARG A 90 -2.62 -11.53 -2.43
CA ARG A 90 -2.19 -12.86 -2.89
C ARG A 90 -1.28 -13.54 -1.86
N GLN A 91 -0.35 -12.80 -1.26
CA GLN A 91 0.50 -13.33 -0.18
C GLN A 91 -0.32 -13.72 1.05
N SER A 92 -1.30 -12.90 1.43
CA SER A 92 -2.23 -13.22 2.52
C SER A 92 -3.08 -14.46 2.22
N GLU A 93 -3.57 -14.61 0.98
CA GLU A 93 -4.31 -15.80 0.52
C GLU A 93 -3.44 -17.07 0.50
N ASN A 94 -2.12 -16.93 0.32
CA ASN A 94 -1.18 -18.05 0.36
C ASN A 94 -0.66 -18.38 1.78
N SER A 95 -1.10 -17.64 2.81
CA SER A 95 -0.73 -17.91 4.19
C SER A 95 -1.26 -19.27 4.66
N TYR A 96 -0.58 -19.88 5.64
CA TYR A 96 -1.04 -21.14 6.24
C TYR A 96 -2.51 -21.07 6.73
N PRO A 97 -2.95 -20.02 7.46
CA PRO A 97 -4.35 -19.90 7.87
C PRO A 97 -5.34 -19.86 6.69
N ALA A 98 -5.05 -19.08 5.64
CA ALA A 98 -5.93 -18.96 4.49
C ALA A 98 -6.05 -20.29 3.72
N ARG A 99 -4.94 -21.02 3.60
CA ARG A 99 -4.92 -22.35 2.98
C ARG A 99 -5.66 -23.39 3.83
N ILE A 100 -5.52 -23.38 5.16
CA ILE A 100 -6.29 -24.25 6.07
C ILE A 100 -7.80 -23.96 5.94
N ILE A 101 -8.20 -22.69 5.90
CA ILE A 101 -9.60 -22.30 5.66
C ILE A 101 -10.08 -22.83 4.30
N SER A 102 -9.26 -22.76 3.25
CA SER A 102 -9.63 -23.29 1.93
C SER A 102 -9.84 -24.81 1.97
N VAL A 103 -8.98 -25.55 2.68
CA VAL A 103 -9.10 -27.01 2.83
C VAL A 103 -10.37 -27.39 3.58
N LEU A 104 -10.79 -26.60 4.57
CA LEU A 104 -12.00 -26.85 5.37
C LEU A 104 -13.27 -26.16 4.82
N SER A 105 -13.18 -25.47 3.68
CA SER A 105 -14.25 -24.60 3.14
C SER A 105 -15.47 -25.36 2.61
N ASP A 106 -15.30 -26.64 2.31
CA ASP A 106 -16.34 -27.59 1.90
C ASP A 106 -17.17 -28.13 3.08
N GLY A 107 -16.83 -27.74 4.31
CA GLY A 107 -17.46 -28.24 5.52
C GLY A 107 -16.83 -29.52 6.07
N SER A 108 -15.70 -29.96 5.51
CA SER A 108 -14.97 -31.13 5.99
C SER A 108 -14.50 -30.97 7.45
N LYS A 109 -14.54 -32.07 8.19
CA LYS A 109 -13.92 -32.21 9.52
C LYS A 109 -12.64 -33.03 9.36
N LEU A 110 -11.48 -32.38 9.47
CA LEU A 110 -10.19 -33.02 9.20
C LEU A 110 -9.23 -32.96 10.39
N GLY A 111 -8.44 -34.01 10.57
CA GLY A 111 -7.34 -34.04 11.52
C GLY A 111 -6.15 -33.19 11.05
N ALA A 112 -5.29 -32.78 11.98
CA ALA A 112 -4.12 -31.96 11.66
C ALA A 112 -3.13 -32.63 10.67
N SER A 113 -3.05 -33.97 10.66
CA SER A 113 -2.27 -34.73 9.68
C SER A 113 -2.86 -34.64 8.27
N GLN A 114 -4.17 -34.83 8.14
CA GLN A 114 -4.88 -34.74 6.86
C GLN A 114 -4.82 -33.32 6.27
N ILE A 115 -4.91 -32.30 7.12
CA ILE A 115 -4.72 -30.89 6.70
C ILE A 115 -3.29 -30.67 6.21
N ALA A 116 -2.29 -31.23 6.91
CA ALA A 116 -0.89 -31.10 6.51
C ALA A 116 -0.60 -31.78 5.16
N GLU A 117 -1.17 -32.97 4.95
CA GLU A 117 -1.07 -33.71 3.69
C GLU A 117 -1.75 -32.96 2.53
N ALA A 118 -2.99 -32.50 2.73
CA ALA A 118 -3.73 -31.71 1.74
C ALA A 118 -3.02 -30.40 1.35
N MET A 119 -2.17 -29.87 2.24
CA MET A 119 -1.38 -28.67 2.02
C MET A 119 0.05 -28.94 1.56
N GLY A 120 0.50 -30.20 1.52
CA GLY A 120 1.90 -30.54 1.26
C GLY A 120 2.88 -29.87 2.25
N ALA A 121 2.47 -29.70 3.51
CA ALA A 121 3.23 -29.00 4.54
C ALA A 121 3.57 -29.93 5.71
N THR A 122 4.53 -29.55 6.55
CA THR A 122 4.90 -30.37 7.71
C THR A 122 3.83 -30.34 8.79
N TYR A 123 3.63 -31.46 9.48
CA TYR A 123 2.69 -31.52 10.61
C TYR A 123 3.00 -30.45 11.68
N ARG A 124 4.28 -30.22 12.00
CA ARG A 124 4.69 -29.26 13.03
C ARG A 124 4.26 -27.82 12.68
N SER A 125 4.46 -27.39 11.43
CA SER A 125 4.03 -26.06 10.99
C SER A 125 2.52 -25.90 11.03
N ILE A 126 1.78 -26.93 10.61
CA ILE A 126 0.32 -26.89 10.60
C ILE A 126 -0.27 -26.97 12.00
N SER A 127 0.28 -27.80 12.89
CA SER A 127 -0.17 -27.93 14.28
C SER A 127 -0.05 -26.61 15.06
N SER A 128 1.07 -25.89 14.87
CA SER A 128 1.26 -24.57 15.47
C SER A 128 0.24 -23.56 14.97
N VAL A 129 0.00 -23.51 13.65
CA VAL A 129 -0.96 -22.59 13.03
C VAL A 129 -2.40 -22.93 13.43
N ILE A 130 -2.79 -24.20 13.45
CA ILE A 130 -4.11 -24.64 13.91
C ILE A 130 -4.34 -24.19 15.35
N SER A 131 -3.34 -24.34 16.23
CA SER A 131 -3.47 -23.94 17.63
C SER A 131 -3.70 -22.42 17.76
N MET A 132 -2.97 -21.63 16.97
CA MET A 132 -3.20 -20.17 16.86
C MET A 132 -4.63 -19.86 16.38
N MET A 133 -5.10 -20.52 15.33
CA MET A 133 -6.44 -20.30 14.75
C MET A 133 -7.57 -20.73 15.67
N VAL A 134 -7.38 -21.79 16.46
CA VAL A 134 -8.33 -22.19 17.51
C VAL A 134 -8.40 -21.13 18.60
N ASN A 135 -7.26 -20.62 19.07
CA ASN A 135 -7.21 -19.55 20.07
C ASN A 135 -7.83 -18.24 19.56
N ALA A 136 -7.71 -17.95 18.26
CA ALA A 136 -8.34 -16.80 17.60
C ALA A 136 -9.85 -16.98 17.38
N GLY A 137 -10.40 -18.18 17.57
CA GLY A 137 -11.82 -18.49 17.35
C GLY A 137 -12.19 -18.73 15.88
N ASP A 138 -11.21 -18.96 15.01
CA ASP A 138 -11.44 -19.26 13.58
C ASP A 138 -11.82 -20.74 13.36
N LEU A 139 -11.28 -21.63 14.19
CA LEU A 139 -11.49 -23.08 14.14
C LEU A 139 -12.11 -23.61 15.44
N LYS A 140 -12.99 -24.61 15.29
CA LYS A 140 -13.44 -25.47 16.39
C LYS A 140 -12.83 -26.85 16.24
N PHE A 141 -12.61 -27.52 17.37
CA PHE A 141 -12.16 -28.91 17.40
C PHE A 141 -13.17 -29.79 18.11
N GLU A 142 -13.30 -31.04 17.65
CA GLU A 142 -14.08 -32.09 18.28
C GLU A 142 -13.18 -33.31 18.50
N GLY A 143 -13.44 -34.09 19.55
CA GLY A 143 -12.74 -35.36 19.82
C GLY A 143 -11.63 -35.31 20.89
N PRO A 144 -11.18 -36.49 21.36
CA PRO A 144 -10.18 -36.61 22.42
C PRO A 144 -8.77 -36.24 21.94
N LYS A 145 -7.85 -36.05 22.89
CA LYS A 145 -6.44 -35.71 22.61
C LYS A 145 -5.80 -36.81 21.74
N GLY A 146 -5.31 -36.44 20.57
CA GLY A 146 -4.75 -37.38 19.56
C GLY A 146 -5.68 -37.65 18.37
N HIS A 147 -7.00 -37.55 18.55
CA HIS A 147 -8.00 -37.76 17.49
C HIS A 147 -8.84 -36.50 17.23
N ARG A 148 -8.23 -35.32 17.43
CA ARG A 148 -8.92 -34.04 17.22
C ARG A 148 -9.17 -33.81 15.74
N VAL A 149 -10.42 -33.55 15.41
CA VAL A 149 -10.85 -33.08 14.08
C VAL A 149 -11.20 -31.61 14.16
N TYR A 150 -10.76 -30.84 13.16
CA TYR A 150 -10.93 -29.41 13.09
C TYR A 150 -11.94 -29.05 12.00
N SER A 151 -12.75 -28.03 12.27
CA SER A 151 -13.69 -27.47 11.30
C SER A 151 -13.85 -25.96 11.51
N LEU A 152 -14.37 -25.27 10.50
CA LEU A 152 -14.59 -23.82 10.57
C LEU A 152 -15.76 -23.50 11.53
N VAL A 153 -15.60 -22.46 12.35
CA VAL A 153 -16.67 -21.97 13.24
C VAL A 153 -17.83 -21.39 12.45
N LYS A 154 -17.53 -20.65 11.38
CA LYS A 154 -18.52 -20.16 10.42
C LYS A 154 -18.21 -20.76 9.05
N PRO A 155 -19.14 -21.47 8.39
CA PRO A 155 -18.92 -21.97 7.05
C PRO A 155 -18.75 -20.77 6.11
N LYS A 156 -17.54 -20.59 5.61
CA LYS A 156 -17.28 -19.57 4.59
C LYS A 156 -17.79 -20.14 3.27
N LYS A 157 -19.01 -19.77 2.86
CA LYS A 157 -19.48 -20.06 1.49
C LYS A 157 -18.36 -19.59 0.55
N LYS A 158 -17.87 -20.47 -0.34
CA LYS A 158 -16.92 -20.08 -1.39
C LYS A 158 -17.54 -18.89 -2.11
N ALA A 159 -17.11 -17.68 -1.76
CA ALA A 159 -17.43 -16.50 -2.54
C ALA A 159 -16.82 -16.83 -3.91
N GLY A 160 -17.67 -17.09 -4.90
CA GLY A 160 -17.22 -17.36 -6.26
C GLY A 160 -16.17 -16.30 -6.61
N ARG A 161 -15.05 -16.73 -7.21
CA ARG A 161 -13.95 -15.86 -7.64
C ARG A 161 -14.56 -14.54 -8.10
N ARG A 162 -14.44 -13.48 -7.28
CA ARG A 162 -14.87 -12.16 -7.73
C ARG A 162 -13.95 -11.87 -8.90
N ALA A 163 -14.52 -11.83 -10.10
CA ALA A 163 -13.83 -11.41 -11.29
C ALA A 163 -13.02 -10.16 -10.93
N GLU A 164 -11.76 -10.18 -11.31
CA GLU A 164 -10.73 -9.18 -11.06
C GLU A 164 -11.34 -7.77 -11.16
N SER A 165 -11.75 -7.22 -10.01
CA SER A 165 -12.45 -5.94 -10.01
C SER A 165 -11.38 -4.87 -9.97
N VAL A 166 -10.87 -4.54 -11.16
CA VAL A 166 -10.15 -3.29 -11.41
C VAL A 166 -11.07 -2.17 -10.91
N THR A 167 -10.66 -1.53 -9.80
CA THR A 167 -11.24 -0.28 -9.28
C THR A 167 -12.76 -0.24 -9.12
N VAL A 168 -13.34 -1.04 -8.23
CA VAL A 168 -14.74 -0.84 -7.83
C VAL A 168 -14.78 -0.06 -6.52
N ILE A 169 -14.66 1.27 -6.65
CA ILE A 169 -15.31 2.16 -5.68
C ILE A 169 -16.81 1.87 -5.82
N CYS A 170 -17.50 1.61 -4.70
CA CYS A 170 -18.94 1.33 -4.73
C CYS A 170 -19.69 2.48 -5.44
N GLN A 171 -20.74 2.21 -6.21
CA GLN A 171 -21.41 3.23 -7.03
C GLN A 171 -21.90 4.43 -6.18
N GLU A 172 -22.37 4.15 -4.96
CA GLU A 172 -22.76 5.14 -3.97
C GLU A 172 -21.57 6.00 -3.51
N CYS A 173 -20.44 5.35 -3.23
CA CYS A 173 -19.19 5.99 -2.86
C CYS A 173 -18.69 6.91 -3.99
N ARG A 174 -18.82 6.48 -5.25
CA ARG A 174 -18.44 7.24 -6.45
C ARG A 174 -19.35 8.44 -6.69
N ASN A 175 -20.63 8.31 -6.36
CA ASN A 175 -21.64 9.36 -6.52
C ASN A 175 -21.81 10.27 -5.30
N SER A 176 -21.12 9.97 -4.20
CA SER A 176 -21.16 10.79 -2.97
C SER A 176 -20.72 12.23 -3.25
N ALA A 177 -21.29 13.19 -2.51
CA ALA A 177 -20.94 14.60 -2.64
C ALA A 177 -19.45 14.87 -2.36
N ALA A 178 -18.85 14.10 -1.44
CA ALA A 178 -17.41 14.15 -1.18
C ALA A 178 -16.61 13.69 -2.40
N MET A 179 -16.97 12.56 -3.01
CA MET A 179 -16.23 12.03 -4.16
C MET A 179 -16.44 12.88 -5.42
N LYS A 180 -17.62 13.49 -5.60
CA LYS A 180 -17.85 14.47 -6.67
C LYS A 180 -16.97 15.71 -6.52
N ARG A 181 -16.76 16.22 -5.29
CA ARG A 181 -15.82 17.33 -5.02
C ARG A 181 -14.37 16.95 -5.35
N VAL A 182 -13.96 15.76 -4.93
CA VAL A 182 -12.63 15.21 -5.25
C VAL A 182 -12.47 15.05 -6.76
N LEU A 183 -13.42 14.41 -7.44
CA LEU A 183 -13.39 14.21 -8.88
C LEU A 183 -13.47 15.51 -9.68
N MET A 184 -14.15 16.56 -9.20
CA MET A 184 -14.12 17.89 -9.82
C MET A 184 -12.72 18.50 -9.79
N ILE A 185 -12.01 18.38 -8.66
CA ILE A 185 -10.62 18.86 -8.53
C ILE A 185 -9.69 18.12 -9.52
N TYR A 186 -9.91 16.83 -9.72
CA TYR A 186 -9.10 16.03 -10.67
C TYR A 186 -9.60 16.09 -12.14
N ARG A 187 -10.87 16.41 -12.42
CA ARG A 187 -11.44 16.49 -13.78
C ARG A 187 -11.13 17.78 -14.53
N LEU A 188 -10.74 18.85 -13.84
CA LEU A 188 -10.36 20.12 -14.50
C LEU A 188 -9.02 20.06 -15.26
N HIS A 189 -8.31 18.93 -15.24
CA HIS A 189 -7.01 18.79 -15.90
C HIS A 189 -6.95 17.78 -17.06
N SER A 190 -8.06 17.19 -17.53
CA SER A 190 -7.98 16.10 -18.53
C SER A 190 -9.07 16.05 -19.59
N PHE A 191 -9.78 17.14 -19.87
CA PHE A 191 -10.83 17.16 -20.90
C PHE A 191 -10.75 18.36 -21.87
N GLU A 192 -9.55 18.65 -22.39
CA GLU A 192 -9.40 19.64 -23.46
C GLU A 192 -8.67 19.11 -24.72
N LYS A 193 -8.58 17.79 -24.89
CA LYS A 193 -8.10 17.19 -26.15
C LYS A 193 -8.84 15.91 -26.48
N ILE A 194 -10.07 16.03 -26.96
CA ILE A 194 -10.60 15.20 -28.06
C ILE A 194 -11.57 16.09 -28.83
N GLN A 195 -11.07 16.71 -29.90
CA GLN A 195 -11.85 17.17 -31.04
C GLN A 195 -11.60 16.18 -32.17
#